data_AF-A0AAD4N7Q7-F1
#
_entry.id   AF-A0AAD4N7Q7-F1
#
_cell.length_a   1.000
_cell.length_b   1.000
_cell.length_c   1.000
_cell.angle_alpha   90.00
_cell.angle_beta   90.00
_cell.angle_gamma   90.00
#
_symmetry.space_group_name_H-M   'P 1'
#
loop_
_entity.id
_entity.type
_entity.pdbx_description
1 polymer ?
#
loop_
_entity_poly.entity_id
_entity_poly.type
_entity_poly.pdbx_seq_one_letter_code
_entity_poly.pdbx_strand_id
1 'polypeptide(L)'
;MFSSFFYTRLSQIPTHGKVNVTNATRAKRIAANFNAVRAWTKNVNLFEKEQIIIPINEDIHWYLAVIVNVNSGIIHERNNGQSATPKTAGAKNGKVGPRRNIPYIIIFDSLIDPAEPKHSPVKRTLAEYLSLEYNDKKERYNLPGIGYDKASVGIVNPRGMPQQINFLDCGLFLLHFAELFMINPPKNVSPRPSFFDWFPNFEIKNKRYDIRKCIQRLAPHVKYSDFLADPQKEAKENSQNKTMSFLPYELPTRTRSYSESDVYDLKKEEKFTSSLRQSRSLDSILSETKDALSMTVSIRDLKRWKLDDE
;
A
#
# COMPACT_ATOMS: atom_id res chain seq x y z
N MET A 1 -5.35 5.40 12.31
CA MET A 1 -5.23 5.09 10.88
C MET A 1 -5.38 6.38 10.10
N PHE A 2 -4.55 6.62 9.09
CA PHE A 2 -4.71 7.74 8.16
C PHE A 2 -5.66 7.38 7.01
N SER A 3 -6.30 8.37 6.40
CA SER A 3 -7.00 8.17 5.13
C SER A 3 -6.00 8.00 3.97
N SER A 4 -6.46 7.42 2.87
CA SER A 4 -5.64 7.22 1.66
C SER A 4 -5.11 8.52 1.06
N PHE A 5 -5.76 9.65 1.32
CA PHE A 5 -5.33 10.96 0.83
C PHE A 5 -4.06 11.47 1.53
N PHE A 6 -3.72 10.96 2.72
CA PHE A 6 -2.59 11.45 3.52
C PHE A 6 -1.29 11.39 2.76
N TYR A 7 -0.94 10.19 2.31
CA TYR A 7 0.35 9.95 1.68
C TYR A 7 0.44 10.69 0.34
N THR A 8 -0.61 10.65 -0.48
CA THR A 8 -0.67 11.37 -1.76
C THR A 8 -0.46 12.87 -1.58
N ARG A 9 -1.07 13.49 -0.56
CA ARG A 9 -0.87 14.93 -0.29
C ARG A 9 0.53 15.24 0.20
N LEU A 10 1.10 14.37 1.03
CA LEU A 10 2.45 14.52 1.54
C LEU A 10 3.51 14.36 0.44
N SER A 11 3.34 13.39 -0.47
CA SER A 11 4.31 13.02 -1.50
C SER A 11 4.17 13.80 -2.82
N GLN A 12 3.08 14.56 -2.97
CA GLN A 12 2.70 15.28 -4.20
C GLN A 12 3.88 16.00 -4.86
N ILE A 13 4.06 15.74 -6.16
CA ILE A 13 5.07 16.39 -6.99
C ILE A 13 4.39 17.56 -7.73
N PRO A 14 5.00 18.76 -7.79
CA PRO A 14 4.48 19.86 -8.60
C PRO A 14 4.30 19.44 -10.05
N THR A 15 3.12 19.70 -10.61
CA THR A 15 2.71 19.25 -11.95
C THR A 15 3.43 19.99 -13.09
N HIS A 16 4.03 21.14 -12.80
CA HIS A 16 4.74 21.97 -13.78
C HIS A 16 6.20 22.17 -13.38
N GLY A 17 7.11 21.77 -14.28
CA GLY A 17 8.55 21.97 -14.19
C GLY A 17 9.36 20.67 -14.13
N LYS A 18 10.55 20.67 -14.72
CA LYS A 18 11.51 19.56 -14.58
C LYS A 18 12.00 19.49 -13.13
N VAL A 19 11.38 18.66 -12.30
CA VAL A 19 11.84 18.45 -10.94
C VAL A 19 12.97 17.42 -10.95
N ASN A 20 14.20 17.86 -10.68
CA ASN A 20 15.29 16.93 -10.38
C ASN A 20 14.97 16.19 -9.08
N VAL A 21 14.71 14.88 -9.16
CA VAL A 21 14.27 14.04 -8.03
C VAL A 21 15.48 13.51 -7.23
N THR A 22 16.25 14.40 -6.62
CA THR A 22 17.29 14.03 -5.65
C THR A 22 16.72 13.82 -4.26
N ASN A 23 17.50 13.24 -3.34
CA ASN A 23 17.07 13.08 -1.94
C ASN A 23 16.87 14.44 -1.24
N ALA A 24 17.74 15.42 -1.51
CA ALA A 24 17.63 16.76 -0.94
C ALA A 24 16.41 17.52 -1.46
N THR A 25 16.08 17.39 -2.75
CA THR A 25 14.87 18.01 -3.31
C THR A 25 13.60 17.33 -2.80
N ARG A 26 13.63 16.01 -2.53
CA ARG A 26 12.53 15.29 -1.89
C ARG A 26 12.25 15.80 -0.47
N ALA A 27 13.26 15.92 0.39
CA ALA A 27 13.07 16.41 1.76
C ALA A 27 12.47 17.83 1.79
N LYS A 28 13.01 18.74 0.95
CA LYS A 28 12.46 20.10 0.78
C LYS A 28 10.99 20.08 0.33
N ARG A 29 10.64 19.21 -0.62
CA ARG A 29 9.27 19.05 -1.10
C ARG A 29 8.34 18.54 0.00
N ILE A 30 8.75 17.53 0.75
CA ILE A 30 7.96 17.00 1.86
C ILE A 30 7.73 18.08 2.93
N ALA A 31 8.76 18.86 3.26
CA ALA A 31 8.63 19.98 4.18
C ALA A 31 7.64 21.05 3.68
N ALA A 32 7.64 21.36 2.38
CA ALA A 32 6.66 22.27 1.79
C ALA A 32 5.23 21.69 1.84
N ASN A 33 5.08 20.40 1.52
CA ASN A 33 3.80 19.69 1.51
C ASN A 33 3.26 19.41 2.93
N PHE A 34 4.10 19.41 3.96
CA PHE A 34 3.71 19.14 5.34
C PHE A 34 2.57 20.06 5.80
N ASN A 35 2.57 21.33 5.38
CA ASN A 35 1.48 22.26 5.70
C ASN A 35 0.09 21.77 5.28
N ALA A 36 -0.01 21.01 4.18
CA ALA A 36 -1.28 20.46 3.70
C ALA A 36 -1.80 19.30 4.56
N VAL A 37 -0.92 18.62 5.31
CA VAL A 37 -1.27 17.48 6.18
C VAL A 37 -1.11 17.77 7.68
N ARG A 38 -0.50 18.91 8.04
CA ARG A 38 -0.21 19.33 9.43
C ARG A 38 -1.42 19.33 10.35
N ALA A 39 -2.59 19.69 9.82
CA ALA A 39 -3.83 19.76 10.58
C ALA A 39 -4.48 18.39 10.83
N TRP A 40 -4.06 17.33 10.12
CA TRP A 40 -4.68 16.01 10.20
C TRP A 40 -4.44 15.34 11.55
N THR A 41 -3.36 15.73 12.23
CA THR A 41 -2.98 15.29 13.58
C THR A 41 -3.18 16.40 14.62
N LYS A 42 -4.01 17.43 14.34
CA LYS A 42 -4.19 18.59 15.23
C LYS A 42 -4.47 18.17 16.68
N ASN A 43 -5.28 17.14 16.88
CA ASN A 43 -5.71 16.65 18.20
C ASN A 43 -5.25 15.21 18.46
N VAL A 44 -4.22 14.73 17.76
CA VAL A 44 -3.70 13.38 17.92
C VAL A 44 -2.18 13.45 18.15
N ASN A 45 -1.72 12.92 19.27
CA ASN A 45 -0.30 12.66 19.48
C ASN A 45 0.09 11.34 18.78
N LEU A 46 0.86 11.41 17.69
CA LEU A 46 1.34 10.21 17.01
C LEU A 46 2.36 9.43 17.84
N PHE A 47 3.14 10.11 18.68
CA PHE A 47 4.28 9.50 19.39
C PHE A 47 3.85 8.61 20.57
N GLU A 48 2.59 8.68 20.98
CA GLU A 48 1.98 7.75 21.94
C GLU A 48 1.35 6.52 21.28
N LYS A 49 1.29 6.48 19.94
CA LYS A 49 0.64 5.37 19.24
C LYS A 49 1.61 4.21 19.09
N GLU A 50 1.15 3.02 19.46
CA GLU A 50 1.88 1.78 19.21
C GLU A 50 2.04 1.52 17.70
N GLN A 51 1.00 1.87 16.93
CA GLN A 51 0.93 1.64 15.49
C GLN A 51 0.24 2.79 14.74
N ILE A 52 0.77 3.11 13.57
CA ILE A 52 0.21 4.10 12.64
C ILE A 52 0.03 3.44 11.28
N ILE A 53 -1.23 3.22 10.91
CA ILE A 53 -1.60 2.56 9.66
C ILE A 53 -1.82 3.61 8.57
N ILE A 54 -1.15 3.44 7.43
CA ILE A 54 -1.13 4.37 6.29
C ILE A 54 -1.41 3.57 5.01
N PRO A 55 -2.63 3.63 4.46
CA PRO A 55 -2.91 3.17 3.11
C PRO A 55 -2.15 4.03 2.09
N ILE A 56 -1.50 3.41 1.12
CA ILE A 56 -0.76 4.11 0.06
C ILE A 56 -1.32 3.69 -1.30
N ASN A 57 -1.50 4.68 -2.16
CA ASN A 57 -1.79 4.52 -3.57
C ASN A 57 -0.74 5.30 -4.37
N GLU A 58 0.09 4.59 -5.13
CA GLU A 58 1.04 5.16 -6.09
C GLU A 58 0.79 4.46 -7.43
N ASP A 59 0.64 5.23 -8.51
CA ASP A 59 0.44 4.71 -9.87
C ASP A 59 -0.62 3.60 -9.94
N ILE A 60 -1.83 3.89 -9.43
CA ILE A 60 -3.00 2.98 -9.30
C ILE A 60 -2.79 1.70 -8.48
N HIS A 61 -1.61 1.52 -7.89
CA HIS A 61 -1.26 0.37 -7.07
C HIS A 61 -1.44 0.66 -5.57
N TRP A 62 -2.22 -0.19 -4.90
CA TRP A 62 -2.53 -0.06 -3.48
C TRP A 62 -1.68 -1.01 -2.62
N TYR A 63 -1.06 -0.46 -1.59
CA TYR A 63 -0.33 -1.23 -0.58
C TYR A 63 -0.41 -0.55 0.80
N LEU A 64 -0.03 -1.27 1.85
CA LEU A 64 -0.16 -0.80 3.23
C LEU A 64 1.21 -0.53 3.85
N ALA A 65 1.39 0.65 4.43
CA ALA A 65 2.50 0.94 5.33
C ALA A 65 2.00 0.99 6.77
N VAL A 66 2.73 0.35 7.69
CA VAL A 66 2.45 0.43 9.13
C VAL A 66 3.71 0.85 9.87
N ILE A 67 3.65 2.00 10.54
CA ILE A 67 4.73 2.50 11.39
C ILE A 67 4.53 1.96 12.79
N VAL A 68 5.57 1.37 13.38
CA VAL A 68 5.57 0.80 14.73
C VAL A 68 6.75 1.38 15.52
N ASN A 69 6.61 1.46 16.84
CA ASN A 69 7.64 1.96 17.76
C ASN A 69 8.11 3.39 17.43
N VAL A 70 7.17 4.25 17.04
CA VAL A 70 7.47 5.64 16.64
C VAL A 70 8.21 6.42 17.73
N ASN A 71 7.87 6.24 19.02
CA ASN A 71 8.51 6.92 20.14
C ASN A 71 10.03 6.64 20.21
N SER A 72 10.48 5.45 19.82
CA SER A 72 11.88 5.04 19.90
C SER A 72 12.80 5.82 18.94
N GLY A 73 12.24 6.64 18.05
CA GLY A 73 13.00 7.55 17.19
C GLY A 73 13.35 8.90 17.85
N ILE A 74 12.82 9.20 19.05
CA ILE A 74 13.09 10.45 19.75
C ILE A 74 14.55 10.50 20.23
N ILE A 75 15.21 11.62 19.96
CA ILE A 75 16.58 11.91 20.37
C ILE A 75 16.54 12.63 21.73
N HIS A 76 17.11 12.02 22.76
CA HIS A 76 17.29 12.65 24.06
C HIS A 76 18.67 13.31 24.18
N GLU A 77 18.77 14.40 24.93
CA GLU A 77 20.06 14.98 25.30
C GLU A 77 20.88 13.93 26.06
N ARG A 78 22.13 13.72 25.63
CA ARG A 78 23.08 12.96 26.45
C ARG A 78 23.55 13.90 27.55
N ASN A 79 23.24 13.58 28.80
CA ASN A 79 23.93 14.23 29.92
C ASN A 79 25.44 14.05 29.71
N ASN A 80 26.17 15.17 29.71
CA ASN A 80 27.58 15.29 29.32
C ASN A 80 28.56 14.68 30.35
N GLY A 81 28.24 13.48 30.86
CA GLY A 81 29.02 12.73 31.85
C GLY A 81 29.01 11.20 31.64
N GLN A 82 28.31 10.66 30.64
CA GLN A 82 28.47 9.27 30.20
C GLN A 82 29.13 9.24 28.83
N SER A 83 30.46 9.17 28.86
CA SER A 83 31.29 8.84 27.71
C SER A 83 31.04 7.39 27.30
N ALA A 84 29.98 7.16 26.51
CA ALA A 84 29.98 6.07 25.56
C ALA A 84 30.72 6.59 24.32
N THR A 85 32.05 6.50 24.38
CA THR A 85 32.85 6.49 23.14
C THR A 85 32.25 5.45 22.20
N PRO A 86 32.07 5.75 20.90
CA PRO A 86 32.08 4.67 19.93
C PRO A 86 33.51 4.12 19.99
N LYS A 87 33.72 3.03 20.73
CA LYS A 87 34.93 2.23 20.59
C LYS A 87 34.97 1.72 19.15
N THR A 88 35.62 2.47 18.27
CA THR A 88 36.39 1.93 17.16
C THR A 88 37.52 1.11 17.80
N ALA A 89 37.20 -0.12 18.17
CA ALA A 89 38.17 -1.14 18.49
C ALA A 89 37.81 -2.36 17.64
N GLY A 90 38.75 -2.80 16.82
CA GLY A 90 38.56 -3.89 15.87
C GLY A 90 37.97 -5.13 16.53
N ALA A 91 36.78 -5.51 16.10
CA ALA A 91 36.26 -6.85 16.24
C ALA A 91 35.87 -7.33 14.84
N LYS A 92 36.84 -7.94 14.16
CA LYS A 92 36.50 -8.89 13.09
C LYS A 92 35.67 -10.00 13.77
N ASN A 93 34.51 -10.30 13.19
CA ASN A 93 33.55 -11.31 13.64
C ASN A 93 32.73 -10.97 14.90
N GLY A 94 31.63 -10.24 14.71
CA GLY A 94 30.53 -10.17 15.65
C GLY A 94 29.28 -9.66 14.95
N LYS A 95 28.29 -10.53 14.71
CA LYS A 95 26.98 -10.12 14.20
C LYS A 95 26.39 -9.12 15.20
N VAL A 96 26.41 -7.84 14.86
CA VAL A 96 25.67 -6.81 15.61
C VAL A 96 24.21 -7.24 15.57
N GLY A 97 23.71 -7.71 16.71
CA GLY A 97 22.29 -8.03 16.86
C GLY A 97 21.45 -6.79 16.49
N PRO A 98 20.24 -6.98 15.98
CA PRO A 98 19.37 -5.87 15.59
C PRO A 98 19.17 -4.94 16.79
N ARG A 99 19.24 -3.63 16.55
CA ARG A 99 18.81 -2.64 17.54
C ARG A 99 17.33 -2.90 17.84
N ARG A 100 17.04 -3.52 18.98
CA ARG A 100 15.70 -4.02 19.34
C ARG A 100 14.67 -2.92 19.62
N ASN A 101 15.06 -1.64 19.51
CA ASN A 101 14.21 -0.52 19.87
C ASN A 101 14.43 0.66 18.91
N ILE A 102 14.12 0.46 17.63
CA ILE A 102 14.07 1.53 16.63
C ILE A 102 12.66 1.61 16.03
N PRO A 103 12.22 2.78 15.54
CA PRO A 103 11.01 2.87 14.74
C PRO A 103 11.20 2.08 13.44
N TYR A 104 10.16 1.40 12.97
CA TYR A 104 10.21 0.74 11.67
C TYR A 104 8.88 0.81 10.93
N ILE A 105 8.97 0.76 9.60
CA ILE A 105 7.84 0.77 8.68
C ILE A 105 7.71 -0.64 8.11
N ILE A 106 6.62 -1.33 8.42
CA ILE A 106 6.27 -2.60 7.78
C ILE A 106 5.52 -2.29 6.49
N ILE A 107 5.93 -2.89 5.38
CA ILE A 107 5.20 -2.81 4.11
C ILE A 107 4.47 -4.13 3.85
N PHE A 108 3.18 -4.03 3.56
CA PHE A 108 2.37 -5.12 3.01
C PHE A 108 1.99 -4.79 1.58
N ASP A 109 2.64 -5.48 0.64
CA ASP A 109 2.44 -5.29 -0.80
C ASP A 109 2.17 -6.64 -1.47
N SER A 110 0.97 -6.77 -2.05
CA SER A 110 0.55 -7.96 -2.78
C SER A 110 1.07 -8.00 -4.22
N LEU A 111 1.66 -6.93 -4.73
CA LEU A 111 2.22 -6.85 -6.08
C LEU A 111 3.55 -6.10 -6.03
N ILE A 112 4.57 -6.81 -5.53
CA ILE A 112 5.90 -6.24 -5.35
C ILE A 112 6.47 -5.83 -6.71
N ASP A 113 6.86 -4.57 -6.85
CA ASP A 113 7.67 -4.09 -7.97
C ASP A 113 9.10 -4.67 -7.86
N PRO A 114 9.56 -5.48 -8.82
CA PRO A 114 10.93 -6.02 -8.80
C PRO A 114 12.02 -4.93 -8.84
N ALA A 115 11.72 -3.75 -9.38
CA ALA A 115 12.63 -2.61 -9.42
C ALA A 115 12.70 -1.86 -8.07
N GLU A 116 11.65 -1.93 -7.25
CA GLU A 116 11.57 -1.27 -5.96
C GLU A 116 11.04 -2.18 -4.82
N PRO A 117 11.64 -3.35 -4.58
CA PRO A 117 11.11 -4.33 -3.60
C PRO A 117 11.20 -3.87 -2.15
N LYS A 118 11.80 -2.68 -1.92
CA LYS A 118 12.01 -2.10 -0.60
C LYS A 118 11.16 -0.86 -0.33
N HIS A 119 10.47 -0.28 -1.30
CA HIS A 119 9.73 0.98 -1.13
C HIS A 119 10.56 2.06 -0.42
N SER A 120 11.82 2.22 -0.86
CA SER A 120 12.76 3.17 -0.22
C SER A 120 12.29 4.64 -0.26
N PRO A 121 11.60 5.12 -1.32
CA PRO A 121 11.00 6.46 -1.36
C PRO A 121 9.93 6.64 -0.28
N VAL A 122 9.04 5.67 -0.10
CA VAL A 122 8.01 5.67 0.97
C VAL A 122 8.67 5.83 2.32
N LYS A 123 9.68 4.99 2.60
CA LYS A 123 10.46 5.07 3.84
C LYS A 123 10.99 6.47 4.09
N ARG A 124 11.66 7.06 3.09
CA ARG A 124 12.23 8.41 3.20
C ARG A 124 11.14 9.45 3.45
N THR A 125 10.01 9.34 2.75
CA THR A 125 8.89 10.27 2.87
C THR A 125 8.27 10.23 4.27
N LEU A 126 7.97 9.04 4.77
CA LEU A 126 7.38 8.86 6.10
C LEU A 126 8.37 9.22 7.22
N ALA A 127 9.66 8.87 7.08
CA ALA A 127 10.68 9.24 8.06
C ALA A 127 10.87 10.76 8.15
N GLU A 128 10.83 11.46 7.01
CA GLU A 128 10.85 12.93 6.99
C GLU A 128 9.60 13.51 7.66
N TYR A 129 8.42 12.96 7.36
CA TYR A 129 7.17 13.37 7.99
C TYR A 129 7.21 13.23 9.52
N LEU A 130 7.70 12.11 10.06
CA LEU A 130 7.82 11.92 11.51
C LEU A 130 8.73 12.97 12.17
N SER A 131 9.80 13.38 11.49
CA SER A 131 10.68 14.44 11.98
C SER A 131 10.01 15.81 12.00
N LEU A 132 9.25 16.14 10.96
CA LEU A 132 8.48 17.39 10.88
C LEU A 132 7.34 17.41 11.90
N GLU A 133 6.61 16.31 12.03
CA GLU A 133 5.53 16.13 13.00
C GLU A 133 6.04 16.26 14.44
N TYR A 134 7.18 15.64 14.76
CA TYR A 134 7.80 15.77 16.08
C TYR A 134 8.07 17.25 16.40
N ASN A 135 8.76 17.95 15.50
CA ASN A 135 9.11 19.35 15.70
C ASN A 135 7.88 20.26 15.82
N ASP A 136 6.81 19.96 15.09
CA ASP A 136 5.56 20.72 15.13
C ASP A 136 4.75 20.49 16.41
N LYS A 137 4.80 19.27 16.97
CA LYS A 137 3.94 18.87 18.09
C LYS A 137 4.66 18.80 19.44
N LYS A 138 6.00 18.88 19.48
CA LYS A 138 6.80 18.68 20.70
C LYS A 138 6.34 19.55 21.87
N GLU A 139 6.10 20.84 21.65
CA GLU A 139 5.68 21.76 22.71
C GLU A 139 4.24 21.50 23.14
N ARG A 140 3.35 21.26 22.16
CA ARG A 140 1.93 21.00 22.42
C ARG A 140 1.68 19.79 23.31
N TYR A 141 2.41 18.70 23.08
CA TYR A 141 2.25 17.44 23.83
C TYR A 141 3.35 17.20 24.85
N ASN A 142 4.22 18.19 25.11
CA ASN A 142 5.38 18.03 25.99
C ASN A 142 6.20 16.77 25.67
N LEU A 143 6.45 16.53 24.38
CA LEU A 143 7.19 15.35 23.93
C LEU A 143 8.62 15.41 24.50
N PRO A 144 9.16 14.28 24.97
CA PRO A 144 10.51 14.26 25.51
C PRO A 144 11.53 14.41 24.37
N GLY A 145 12.74 14.89 24.70
CA GLY A 145 13.85 14.94 23.75
C GLY A 145 13.96 16.24 22.95
N ILE A 146 14.96 16.28 22.06
CA ILE A 146 15.35 17.48 21.29
C ILE A 146 15.10 17.34 19.79
N GLY A 147 14.73 16.16 19.32
CA GLY A 147 14.54 15.89 17.90
C GLY A 147 14.08 14.48 17.63
N TYR A 148 13.97 14.15 16.34
CA TYR A 148 13.58 12.83 15.88
C TYR A 148 14.61 12.31 14.86
N ASP A 149 15.19 11.14 15.14
CA ASP A 149 16.18 10.49 14.29
C ASP A 149 15.50 9.77 13.12
N LYS A 150 15.22 10.52 12.04
CA LYS A 150 14.69 9.97 10.80
C LYS A 150 15.60 8.94 10.13
N ALA A 151 16.91 8.92 10.43
CA ALA A 151 17.83 7.94 9.87
C ALA A 151 17.71 6.58 10.58
N SER A 152 17.31 6.56 11.85
CA SER A 152 17.06 5.34 12.62
C SER A 152 15.88 4.52 12.11
N VAL A 153 14.92 5.15 11.41
CA VAL A 153 13.71 4.49 10.91
C VAL A 153 14.08 3.32 10.01
N GLY A 154 13.69 2.10 10.39
CA GLY A 154 13.86 0.88 9.62
C GLY A 154 12.74 0.68 8.59
N ILE A 155 12.98 -0.20 7.61
CA ILE A 155 11.92 -0.74 6.75
C ILE A 155 11.93 -2.26 6.84
N VAL A 156 10.76 -2.86 6.92
CA VAL A 156 10.54 -4.29 7.11
C VAL A 156 9.60 -4.80 6.03
N ASN A 157 10.09 -5.73 5.22
CA ASN A 157 9.29 -6.45 4.24
C ASN A 157 9.22 -7.92 4.68
N PRO A 158 8.07 -8.39 5.18
CA PRO A 158 7.92 -9.78 5.60
C PRO A 158 8.14 -10.74 4.44
N ARG A 159 8.86 -11.84 4.71
CA ARG A 159 9.04 -12.94 3.75
C ARG A 159 7.72 -13.67 3.54
N GLY A 160 7.52 -14.20 2.33
CA GLY A 160 6.30 -14.95 2.01
C GLY A 160 5.05 -14.08 2.00
N MET A 161 5.17 -12.78 1.73
CA MET A 161 4.02 -11.90 1.55
C MET A 161 3.08 -12.47 0.48
N PRO A 162 1.79 -12.72 0.76
CA PRO A 162 0.84 -13.21 -0.23
C PRO A 162 0.80 -12.29 -1.44
N GLN A 163 1.04 -12.84 -2.62
CA GLN A 163 1.05 -12.09 -3.88
C GLN A 163 -0.28 -12.30 -4.62
N GLN A 164 -0.82 -11.22 -5.17
CA GLN A 164 -1.93 -11.29 -6.10
C GLN A 164 -1.44 -11.77 -7.47
N ILE A 165 -2.35 -12.39 -8.22
CA ILE A 165 -2.09 -12.87 -9.59
C ILE A 165 -2.65 -11.93 -10.66
N ASN A 166 -3.41 -10.91 -10.27
CA ASN A 166 -4.02 -9.91 -11.15
C ASN A 166 -3.66 -8.49 -10.70
N PHE A 167 -4.07 -7.48 -11.45
CA PHE A 167 -3.74 -6.07 -11.19
C PHE A 167 -4.85 -5.27 -10.51
N LEU A 168 -5.95 -5.93 -10.11
CA LEU A 168 -7.18 -5.27 -9.65
C LEU A 168 -7.48 -5.50 -8.17
N ASP A 169 -6.86 -6.52 -7.57
CA ASP A 169 -7.16 -6.95 -6.21
C ASP A 169 -6.29 -6.29 -5.14
N CYS A 170 -5.34 -5.41 -5.50
CA CYS A 170 -4.38 -4.82 -4.55
C CYS A 170 -5.11 -4.05 -3.44
N GLY A 171 -6.23 -3.40 -3.76
CA GLY A 171 -7.11 -2.78 -2.77
C GLY A 171 -7.78 -3.77 -1.82
N LEU A 172 -8.16 -4.97 -2.28
CA LEU A 172 -8.71 -6.03 -1.42
C LEU A 172 -7.63 -6.58 -0.49
N PHE A 173 -6.43 -6.82 -1.00
CA PHE A 173 -5.28 -7.25 -0.20
C PHE A 173 -4.94 -6.21 0.87
N LEU A 174 -4.88 -4.92 0.52
CA LEU A 174 -4.68 -3.83 1.48
C LEU A 174 -5.69 -3.88 2.62
N LEU A 175 -6.99 -4.01 2.30
CA LEU A 175 -8.05 -4.09 3.31
C LEU A 175 -7.88 -5.30 4.22
N HIS A 176 -7.55 -6.46 3.65
CA HIS A 176 -7.37 -7.67 4.44
C HIS A 176 -6.10 -7.63 5.30
N PHE A 177 -4.98 -7.08 4.79
CA PHE A 177 -3.77 -6.83 5.59
C PHE A 177 -4.05 -5.89 6.76
N ALA A 178 -4.79 -4.81 6.53
CA ALA A 178 -5.17 -3.87 7.58
C ALA A 178 -6.03 -4.53 8.65
N GLU A 179 -7.01 -5.34 8.25
CA GLU A 179 -7.85 -6.12 9.17
C GLU A 179 -7.02 -7.08 10.03
N LEU A 180 -6.18 -7.92 9.40
CA LEU A 180 -5.32 -8.87 10.11
C LEU A 180 -4.42 -8.17 11.13
N PHE A 181 -3.79 -7.06 10.72
CA PHE A 181 -2.91 -6.29 11.58
C PHE A 181 -3.65 -5.60 12.74
N MET A 182 -4.86 -5.09 12.50
CA MET A 182 -5.65 -4.45 13.55
C MET A 182 -6.23 -5.44 14.56
N ILE A 183 -6.59 -6.66 14.11
CA ILE A 183 -7.16 -7.70 14.98
C ILE A 183 -6.07 -8.34 15.83
N ASN A 184 -4.93 -8.68 15.24
CA ASN A 184 -3.85 -9.37 15.93
C ASN A 184 -2.48 -8.85 15.46
N PRO A 185 -2.06 -7.66 15.92
CA PRO A 185 -0.79 -7.07 15.52
C PRO A 185 0.38 -7.95 15.98
N PRO A 186 1.45 -8.10 15.17
CA PRO A 186 2.63 -8.83 15.57
C PRO A 186 3.30 -8.23 16.81
N LYS A 187 3.39 -8.99 17.91
CA LYS A 187 3.99 -8.52 19.17
C LYS A 187 5.51 -8.35 19.10
N ASN A 188 6.19 -9.18 18.33
CA ASN A 188 7.64 -9.15 18.14
C ASN A 188 7.97 -9.23 16.66
N VAL A 189 8.43 -8.11 16.10
CA VAL A 189 8.93 -8.07 14.74
C VAL A 189 10.37 -8.56 14.77
N SER A 190 10.55 -9.84 14.44
CA SER A 190 11.88 -10.40 14.25
C SER A 190 12.61 -9.64 13.12
N PRO A 191 13.94 -9.73 13.03
CA PRO A 191 14.71 -8.95 12.05
C PRO A 191 14.41 -9.32 10.59
N ARG A 192 13.85 -10.50 10.37
CA ARG A 192 13.44 -11.05 9.07
C ARG A 192 12.13 -11.81 9.22
N PRO A 193 11.03 -11.08 9.47
CA PRO A 193 9.78 -11.74 9.79
C PRO A 193 9.24 -12.50 8.58
N SER A 194 8.51 -13.58 8.85
CA SER A 194 7.66 -14.22 7.85
C SER A 194 6.25 -13.69 8.02
N PHE A 195 5.57 -13.41 6.91
CA PHE A 195 4.15 -13.05 6.95
C PHE A 195 3.32 -14.17 7.59
N PHE A 196 3.58 -15.42 7.24
CA PHE A 196 2.84 -16.58 7.75
C PHE A 196 3.16 -16.94 9.21
N ASP A 197 4.27 -16.44 9.78
CA ASP A 197 4.49 -16.55 11.23
C ASP A 197 3.51 -15.65 12.00
N TRP A 198 3.07 -14.56 11.38
CA TRP A 198 2.10 -13.62 11.96
C TRP A 198 0.66 -13.99 11.63
N PHE A 199 0.42 -14.40 10.38
CA PHE A 199 -0.91 -14.66 9.84
C PHE A 199 -0.93 -16.02 9.13
N PRO A 200 -0.89 -17.14 9.89
CA PRO A 200 -0.78 -18.49 9.30
C PRO A 200 -2.01 -18.89 8.48
N ASN A 201 -3.19 -18.38 8.83
CA ASN A 201 -4.47 -18.73 8.21
C ASN A 201 -4.93 -17.66 7.21
N PHE A 202 -4.00 -17.06 6.46
CA PHE A 202 -4.33 -16.03 5.49
C PHE A 202 -5.24 -16.57 4.37
N GLU A 203 -6.40 -15.93 4.18
CA GLU A 203 -7.33 -16.28 3.10
C GLU A 203 -8.09 -15.04 2.60
N ILE A 204 -8.11 -14.85 1.28
CA ILE A 204 -8.72 -13.67 0.65
C ILE A 204 -9.87 -13.98 -0.32
N LYS A 205 -10.10 -15.26 -0.67
CA LYS A 205 -10.98 -15.66 -1.79
C LYS A 205 -12.37 -15.02 -1.75
N ASN A 206 -12.99 -14.95 -0.57
CA ASN A 206 -14.35 -14.45 -0.39
C ASN A 206 -14.43 -12.97 -0.02
N LYS A 207 -13.29 -12.27 0.12
CA LYS A 207 -13.23 -10.92 0.70
C LYS A 207 -14.09 -9.91 -0.07
N ARG A 208 -14.12 -9.98 -1.41
CA ARG A 208 -14.96 -9.12 -2.25
C ARG A 208 -16.46 -9.35 -1.99
N TYR A 209 -16.86 -10.62 -1.86
CA TYR A 209 -18.23 -10.99 -1.54
C TYR A 209 -18.63 -10.51 -0.14
N ASP A 210 -17.74 -10.70 0.84
CA ASP A 210 -17.99 -10.30 2.23
C ASP A 210 -18.15 -8.78 2.37
N ILE A 211 -17.29 -8.00 1.70
CA ILE A 211 -17.41 -6.53 1.65
C ILE A 211 -18.73 -6.11 1.02
N ARG A 212 -19.11 -6.71 -0.11
CA ARG A 212 -20.40 -6.42 -0.77
C ARG A 212 -21.57 -6.71 0.18
N LYS A 213 -21.58 -7.86 0.85
CA LYS A 213 -22.63 -8.22 1.82
C LYS A 213 -22.65 -7.29 3.02
N CYS A 214 -21.48 -6.84 3.50
CA CYS A 214 -21.38 -5.85 4.57
C CYS A 214 -22.00 -4.52 4.15
N ILE A 215 -21.64 -4.00 2.96
CA ILE A 215 -22.21 -2.75 2.41
C ILE A 215 -23.73 -2.88 2.26
N GLN A 216 -24.23 -4.00 1.71
CA GLN A 216 -25.67 -4.24 1.55
C GLN A 216 -26.43 -4.25 2.87
N ARG A 217 -25.81 -4.72 3.96
CA ARG A 217 -26.41 -4.71 5.30
C ARG A 217 -26.40 -3.32 5.93
N LEU A 218 -25.35 -2.54 5.71
CA LEU A 218 -25.19 -1.20 6.31
C LEU A 218 -25.92 -0.10 5.53
N ALA A 219 -26.08 -0.27 4.22
CA ALA A 219 -26.85 0.64 3.39
C ALA A 219 -28.34 0.30 3.51
N PRO A 220 -29.21 1.21 3.99
CA PRO A 220 -30.65 0.97 3.99
C PRO A 220 -31.12 0.66 2.57
N HIS A 221 -31.96 -0.38 2.45
CA HIS A 221 -32.34 -1.02 1.18
C HIS A 221 -32.67 -0.04 0.04
N VAL A 222 -33.31 1.10 0.36
CA VAL A 222 -33.73 2.13 -0.59
C VAL A 222 -32.56 2.69 -1.43
N LYS A 223 -31.42 3.02 -0.82
CA LYS A 223 -30.28 3.63 -1.55
C LYS A 223 -29.45 2.63 -2.37
N TYR A 224 -29.48 1.35 -2.00
CA TYR A 224 -28.75 0.32 -2.72
C TYR A 224 -29.54 -0.17 -3.93
N SER A 225 -30.88 -0.27 -3.82
CA SER A 225 -31.74 -0.55 -4.98
C SER A 225 -31.65 0.55 -6.03
N ASP A 226 -31.56 1.82 -5.63
CA ASP A 226 -31.39 2.95 -6.57
C ASP A 226 -30.10 2.87 -7.39
N PHE A 227 -29.04 2.24 -6.83
CA PHE A 227 -27.77 2.03 -7.54
C PHE A 227 -27.83 0.87 -8.55
N LEU A 228 -28.72 -0.10 -8.32
CA LEU A 228 -28.96 -1.24 -9.21
C LEU A 228 -30.06 -0.94 -10.26
N ALA A 229 -30.94 0.01 -9.98
CA ALA A 229 -32.10 0.34 -10.79
C ALA A 229 -31.83 1.38 -11.89
N ASP A 230 -30.65 1.40 -12.50
CA ASP A 230 -30.44 2.05 -13.82
C ASP A 230 -30.50 0.98 -14.93
N PRO A 231 -31.71 0.54 -15.33
CA PRO A 231 -31.88 -0.44 -16.40
C PRO A 231 -31.43 0.09 -17.78
N GLN A 232 -31.19 1.41 -17.94
CA GLN A 232 -30.67 1.96 -19.19
C GLN A 232 -29.14 1.78 -19.34
N LYS A 233 -28.41 1.56 -18.24
CA LYS A 233 -26.98 1.23 -18.28
C LYS A 233 -26.71 -0.22 -18.66
N GLU A 234 -27.43 -1.18 -18.06
CA GLU A 234 -27.26 -2.60 -18.37
C GLU A 234 -27.70 -2.95 -19.80
N ALA A 235 -28.75 -2.30 -20.33
CA ALA A 235 -29.20 -2.52 -21.71
C ALA A 235 -28.25 -1.91 -22.75
N LYS A 236 -27.62 -0.77 -22.46
CA LYS A 236 -26.62 -0.15 -23.35
C LYS A 236 -25.29 -0.93 -23.35
N GLU A 237 -24.85 -1.44 -22.21
CA GLU A 237 -23.64 -2.28 -22.13
C GLU A 237 -23.86 -3.66 -22.78
N ASN A 238 -25.03 -4.28 -22.64
CA ASN A 238 -25.31 -5.58 -23.26
C ASN A 238 -25.61 -5.52 -24.77
N SER A 239 -26.12 -4.40 -25.29
CA SER A 239 -26.28 -4.22 -26.74
C SER A 239 -24.97 -3.86 -27.46
N GLN A 240 -24.01 -3.22 -26.79
CA GLN A 240 -22.68 -2.95 -27.37
C GLN A 240 -21.72 -4.15 -27.29
N ASN A 241 -21.91 -5.06 -26.33
CA ASN A 241 -21.03 -6.22 -26.13
C ASN A 241 -21.43 -7.49 -26.90
N LYS A 242 -22.47 -7.44 -27.74
CA LYS A 242 -22.91 -8.62 -28.52
C LYS A 242 -22.07 -8.93 -29.78
N THR A 243 -21.06 -8.10 -30.06
CA THR A 243 -20.09 -8.32 -31.15
C THR A 243 -18.64 -8.15 -30.68
N MET A 244 -18.30 -8.61 -29.47
CA MET A 244 -16.91 -8.76 -29.05
C MET A 244 -16.68 -10.20 -28.60
N SER A 245 -16.38 -11.07 -29.57
CA SER A 245 -15.46 -12.18 -29.31
C SER A 245 -14.25 -11.61 -28.57
N PHE A 246 -13.78 -12.27 -27.52
CA PHE A 246 -12.55 -11.91 -26.79
C PHE A 246 -11.40 -11.67 -27.78
N LEU A 247 -11.23 -10.41 -28.19
CA LEU A 247 -10.04 -9.93 -28.84
C LEU A 247 -9.06 -9.55 -27.73
N PRO A 248 -7.75 -9.76 -27.94
CA PRO A 248 -6.73 -9.31 -27.00
C PRO A 248 -6.96 -7.82 -26.74
N TYR A 249 -6.93 -7.43 -25.47
CA TYR A 249 -7.18 -6.06 -25.03
C TYR A 249 -6.14 -5.13 -25.68
N GLU A 250 -6.51 -4.48 -26.79
CA GLU A 250 -5.80 -3.31 -27.29
C GLU A 250 -6.18 -2.11 -26.43
N LEU A 251 -5.15 -1.41 -25.95
CA LEU A 251 -5.28 -0.19 -25.13
C LEU A 251 -6.18 0.83 -25.84
N PRO A 252 -7.12 1.49 -25.14
CA PRO A 252 -8.01 2.45 -25.77
C PRO A 252 -7.23 3.68 -26.25
N THR A 253 -7.12 3.84 -27.57
CA THR A 253 -6.72 5.09 -28.22
C THR A 253 -7.89 6.06 -28.21
N ARG A 254 -8.18 6.66 -27.05
CA ARG A 254 -9.06 7.83 -27.00
C ARG A 254 -8.21 9.08 -26.94
N THR A 255 -8.20 9.82 -28.05
CA THR A 255 -7.61 11.15 -28.21
C THR A 255 -8.30 12.14 -27.27
N ARG A 256 -7.86 12.14 -26.00
CA ARG A 256 -7.93 13.31 -25.15
C ARG A 256 -6.67 14.13 -25.45
N SER A 257 -6.78 15.44 -25.60
CA SER A 257 -5.61 16.30 -25.69
C SER A 257 -4.89 16.27 -24.33
N TYR A 258 -3.92 15.37 -24.20
CA TYR A 258 -3.13 15.15 -23.01
C TYR A 258 -2.00 16.18 -22.94
N SER A 259 -1.71 16.68 -21.74
CA SER A 259 -0.58 17.57 -21.49
C SER A 259 0.73 16.79 -21.50
N GLU A 260 1.88 17.45 -21.69
CA GLU A 260 3.20 16.78 -21.67
C GLU A 260 3.49 15.99 -20.38
N SER A 261 2.80 16.30 -19.27
CA SER A 261 2.92 15.56 -18.01
C SER A 261 2.29 14.16 -18.08
N ASP A 262 1.21 13.99 -18.83
CA ASP A 262 0.51 12.71 -19.01
C ASP A 262 1.30 11.75 -19.92
N VAL A 263 2.11 12.29 -20.84
CA VAL A 263 3.02 11.53 -21.71
C VAL A 263 4.19 10.92 -20.92
N TYR A 264 4.57 11.54 -19.81
CA TYR A 264 5.63 11.02 -18.93
C TYR A 264 5.13 9.81 -18.11
N ASP A 265 3.87 9.85 -17.68
CA ASP A 265 3.25 8.78 -16.88
C ASP A 265 2.99 7.52 -17.73
N LEU A 266 2.50 7.70 -18.96
CA LEU A 266 2.34 6.60 -19.93
C LEU A 266 3.66 5.91 -20.25
N LYS A 267 4.77 6.64 -20.37
CA LYS A 267 6.10 6.05 -20.60
C LYS A 267 6.64 5.29 -19.39
N LYS A 268 6.17 5.60 -18.19
CA LYS A 268 6.53 4.92 -16.95
C LYS A 268 5.68 3.65 -16.76
N GLU A 269 4.40 3.72 -17.09
CA GLU A 269 3.48 2.57 -17.19
C GLU A 269 3.94 1.58 -18.29
N GLU A 270 4.37 2.08 -19.44
CA GLU A 270 4.94 1.29 -20.54
C GLU A 270 6.28 0.63 -20.15
N LYS A 271 7.12 1.31 -19.37
CA LYS A 271 8.36 0.72 -18.80
C LYS A 271 8.09 -0.30 -17.70
N PHE A 272 7.10 -0.05 -16.83
CA PHE A 272 6.70 -0.99 -15.78
C PHE A 272 6.14 -2.27 -16.42
N THR A 273 5.24 -2.11 -17.39
CA THR A 273 4.68 -3.22 -18.16
C THR A 273 5.73 -3.92 -19.03
N SER A 274 6.70 -3.21 -19.63
CA SER A 274 7.80 -3.84 -20.40
C SER A 274 8.76 -4.61 -19.51
N SER A 275 9.08 -4.07 -18.33
CA SER A 275 9.94 -4.73 -17.33
C SER A 275 9.28 -6.00 -16.78
N LEU A 276 7.95 -6.00 -16.61
CA LEU A 276 7.19 -7.20 -16.22
C LEU A 276 7.08 -8.23 -17.35
N ARG A 277 6.89 -7.80 -18.62
CA ARG A 277 6.86 -8.71 -19.79
C ARG A 277 8.17 -9.49 -19.98
N GLN A 278 9.31 -8.94 -19.56
CA GLN A 278 10.59 -9.67 -19.57
C GLN A 278 10.68 -10.76 -18.49
N SER A 279 9.83 -10.74 -17.47
CA SER A 279 9.92 -11.65 -16.31
C SER A 279 9.04 -12.90 -16.41
N ARG A 280 8.06 -12.96 -17.32
CA ARG A 280 7.20 -14.12 -17.57
C ARG A 280 6.79 -14.19 -19.04
N SER A 281 7.06 -15.31 -19.70
CA SER A 281 6.60 -15.56 -21.08
C SER A 281 5.08 -15.47 -21.14
N LEU A 282 4.55 -14.72 -22.11
CA LEU A 282 3.12 -14.61 -22.41
C LEU A 282 2.46 -15.99 -22.63
N ASP A 283 3.22 -16.97 -23.12
CA ASP A 283 2.74 -18.32 -23.37
C ASP A 283 2.40 -19.08 -22.07
N SER A 284 3.11 -18.78 -20.97
CA SER A 284 2.85 -19.37 -19.66
C SER A 284 1.56 -18.85 -19.02
N ILE A 285 1.20 -17.60 -19.31
CA ILE A 285 -0.03 -16.97 -18.80
C ILE A 285 -1.25 -17.47 -19.60
N LEU A 286 -1.07 -17.71 -20.91
CA LEU A 286 -2.12 -18.21 -21.80
C LEU A 286 -2.42 -19.71 -21.60
N SER A 287 -1.47 -20.53 -21.14
CA SER A 287 -1.73 -21.94 -20.84
C SER A 287 -2.53 -22.11 -19.55
N GLU A 288 -2.19 -21.39 -18.48
CA GLU A 288 -2.87 -21.48 -17.18
C GLU A 288 -4.32 -20.98 -17.24
N THR A 289 -4.61 -19.99 -18.08
CA THR A 289 -5.98 -19.48 -18.29
C THR A 289 -6.86 -20.47 -19.06
N LYS A 290 -6.31 -21.26 -19.98
CA LYS A 290 -7.04 -22.33 -20.67
C LYS A 290 -7.36 -23.50 -19.74
N ASP A 291 -6.43 -23.88 -18.88
CA ASP A 291 -6.64 -24.99 -17.93
C ASP A 291 -7.69 -24.62 -16.87
N ALA A 292 -7.70 -23.38 -16.39
CA ALA A 292 -8.70 -22.87 -15.44
C ALA A 292 -10.12 -22.79 -16.04
N LEU A 293 -10.24 -22.50 -17.34
CA LEU A 293 -11.53 -22.52 -18.06
C LEU A 293 -12.04 -23.94 -18.36
N SER A 294 -11.16 -24.95 -18.41
CA SER A 294 -11.59 -26.34 -18.67
C SER A 294 -12.21 -27.03 -17.46
N MET A 295 -11.97 -26.52 -16.24
CA MET A 295 -12.46 -27.12 -14.98
C MET A 295 -13.78 -26.52 -14.47
N THR A 296 -14.47 -25.68 -15.23
CA THR A 296 -15.76 -25.08 -14.83
C THR A 296 -16.94 -25.74 -15.55
N VAL A 297 -17.66 -26.58 -14.79
CA VAL A 297 -19.04 -27.09 -14.93
C VAL A 297 -19.72 -26.91 -16.30
N SER A 298 -20.06 -28.03 -16.94
CA SER A 298 -20.84 -28.08 -18.18
C SER A 298 -22.23 -27.47 -18.00
N ILE A 299 -22.67 -26.70 -19.00
CA ILE A 299 -23.99 -26.06 -19.12
C ILE A 299 -25.16 -27.07 -18.96
N ARG A 300 -24.91 -28.38 -19.04
CA ARG A 300 -25.92 -29.42 -18.76
C ARG A 300 -26.30 -29.53 -17.28
N ASP A 301 -25.42 -29.15 -16.34
CA ASP A 301 -25.66 -29.31 -14.91
C ASP A 301 -26.54 -28.19 -14.30
N LEU A 302 -26.70 -27.06 -15.01
CA LEU A 302 -27.53 -25.92 -14.58
C LEU A 302 -29.04 -26.07 -14.87
N LYS A 303 -29.45 -27.11 -15.61
CA LYS A 303 -30.88 -27.34 -15.93
C LYS A 303 -31.64 -28.23 -14.94
N ARG A 304 -30.98 -28.72 -13.88
CA ARG A 304 -31.58 -29.68 -12.92
C ARG A 304 -32.24 -29.04 -11.69
N TRP A 305 -32.18 -27.71 -11.54
CA TRP A 305 -32.80 -26.97 -10.42
C TRP A 305 -33.96 -26.10 -10.91
N LYS A 306 -35.01 -26.74 -11.42
CA LYS A 306 -36.38 -26.22 -11.32
C LYS A 306 -37.01 -26.96 -10.15
N LEU A 307 -37.25 -26.25 -9.05
CA LEU A 307 -38.14 -26.71 -8.00
C LEU A 307 -39.57 -26.38 -8.45
N ASP A 308 -40.42 -27.39 -8.35
CA ASP A 308 -41.83 -27.38 -8.66
C ASP A 308 -42.58 -26.44 -7.71
N ASP A 309 -43.53 -25.68 -8.27
CA ASP A 309 -44.61 -25.03 -7.53
C ASP A 309 -45.72 -26.08 -7.32
N GLU A 310 -45.98 -26.43 -6.04
CA GLU A 310 -47.30 -26.68 -5.44
C GLU A 310 -47.18 -26.82 -3.91
#